data_AF-A0A2I0CY53-F1
#
_entry.id   AF-A0A2I0CY53-F1
#
_cell.length_a   1.000
_cell.length_b   1.000
_cell.length_c   1.000
_cell.angle_alpha   90.00
_cell.angle_beta   90.00
_cell.angle_gamma   90.00
#
_symmetry.space_group_name_H-M   'P 1'
#
loop_
_entity.id
_entity.type
_entity.pdbx_description
1 polymer ?
#
loop_
_entity_poly.entity_id
_entity_poly.type
_entity_poly.pdbx_seq_one_letter_code
_entity_poly.pdbx_strand_id
1 'polypeptide(L)'
;MEKYLDTYIARMRTHYPRFPAQTAHEIASAFLAFKFGLYENAVRECAHAISLVPDSPTNAALKKALAIVQANAEDRNNSKVTPDLSIAFSGEERMFVPINLPAEKIEDPGTLELDNALILIYVVALITSPDDEEMLEEHRRMIVRMLSDYKKAMGME
;
A
#
# COMPACT_ATOMS: atom_id res chain seq x y z
N MET A 1 7.08 9.40 -13.79
CA MET A 1 6.35 8.56 -12.82
C MET A 1 4.95 9.05 -12.52
N GLU A 2 4.63 10.35 -12.62
CA GLU A 2 3.24 10.81 -12.44
C GLU A 2 2.23 10.12 -13.36
N LYS A 3 2.47 10.13 -14.68
CA LYS A 3 1.62 9.42 -15.65
C LYS A 3 1.49 7.91 -15.36
N TYR A 4 2.54 7.31 -14.79
CA TYR A 4 2.52 5.91 -14.40
C TYR A 4 1.59 5.69 -13.20
N LEU A 5 1.69 6.55 -12.17
CA LEU A 5 0.77 6.54 -11.04
C LEU A 5 -0.68 6.77 -11.49
N ASP A 6 -0.92 7.72 -12.39
CA ASP A 6 -2.27 7.98 -12.92
C ASP A 6 -2.85 6.76 -13.65
N THR A 7 -2.01 6.07 -14.43
CA THR A 7 -2.39 4.82 -15.12
C THR A 7 -2.68 3.71 -14.13
N TYR A 8 -1.87 3.60 -13.06
CA TYR A 8 -2.07 2.62 -11.99
C TYR A 8 -3.35 2.90 -11.19
N ILE A 9 -3.64 4.17 -10.84
CA ILE A 9 -4.91 4.58 -10.21
C ILE A 9 -6.10 4.23 -11.11
N ALA A 10 -6.03 4.55 -12.40
CA ALA A 10 -7.09 4.23 -13.35
C ALA A 10 -7.34 2.72 -13.45
N ARG A 11 -6.27 1.91 -13.45
CA ARG A 11 -6.36 0.44 -13.40
C ARG A 11 -7.01 -0.03 -12.11
N MET A 12 -6.58 0.46 -10.95
CA MET A 12 -7.13 0.03 -9.66
C MET A 12 -8.59 0.47 -9.46
N ARG A 13 -9.02 1.58 -10.06
CA ARG A 13 -10.40 2.06 -10.00
C ARG A 13 -11.40 1.08 -10.61
N THR A 14 -11.00 0.24 -11.57
CA THR A 14 -11.86 -0.82 -12.11
C THR A 14 -12.06 -1.99 -11.15
N HIS A 15 -11.15 -2.15 -10.19
CA HIS A 15 -11.14 -3.21 -9.19
C HIS A 15 -11.78 -2.78 -7.85
N TYR A 16 -11.72 -1.48 -7.50
CA TYR A 16 -12.21 -0.93 -6.23
C TYR A 16 -13.24 0.20 -6.45
N PRO A 17 -14.48 -0.11 -6.85
CA PRO A 17 -15.45 0.92 -7.21
C PRO A 17 -16.07 1.67 -6.02
N ARG A 18 -16.17 1.04 -4.83
CA ARG A 18 -16.67 1.66 -3.59
C ARG A 18 -16.49 0.74 -2.37
N PHE A 19 -16.19 1.34 -1.23
CA PHE A 19 -16.37 0.75 0.09
C PHE A 19 -17.40 1.56 0.89
N PRO A 20 -17.97 1.01 1.97
CA PRO A 20 -18.64 1.83 2.98
C PRO A 20 -17.70 2.94 3.46
N ALA A 21 -18.23 4.14 3.73
CA ALA A 21 -17.43 5.31 4.11
C ALA A 21 -16.48 5.02 5.28
N GLN A 22 -16.98 4.31 6.30
CA GLN A 22 -16.16 3.89 7.44
C GLN A 22 -14.99 2.98 7.01
N THR A 23 -15.24 1.97 6.19
CA THR A 23 -14.16 1.08 5.70
C THR A 23 -13.13 1.85 4.88
N ALA A 24 -13.57 2.78 4.03
CA ALA A 24 -12.67 3.62 3.23
C ALA A 24 -11.80 4.53 4.11
N HIS A 25 -12.40 5.15 5.13
CA HIS A 25 -11.70 5.98 6.10
C HIS A 25 -10.65 5.19 6.88
N GLU A 26 -10.96 3.99 7.36
CA GLU A 26 -10.02 3.15 8.11
C GLU A 26 -8.81 2.74 7.25
N ILE A 27 -9.01 2.50 5.94
CA ILE A 27 -7.90 2.26 5.00
C ILE A 27 -7.02 3.51 4.87
N ALA A 28 -7.61 4.71 4.77
CA ALA A 28 -6.87 5.98 4.71
C ALA A 28 -6.10 6.25 6.02
N SER A 29 -6.76 6.06 7.16
CA SER A 29 -6.18 6.21 8.51
C SER A 29 -5.00 5.28 8.73
N ALA A 30 -5.07 4.03 8.28
CA ALA A 30 -3.95 3.09 8.33
C ALA A 30 -2.71 3.60 7.57
N PHE A 31 -2.91 4.12 6.35
CA PHE A 31 -1.84 4.72 5.57
C PHE A 31 -1.25 5.96 6.24
N LEU A 32 -2.10 6.91 6.65
CA LEU A 32 -1.68 8.17 7.26
C LEU A 32 -0.95 7.95 8.59
N ALA A 33 -1.46 7.07 9.46
CA ALA A 33 -0.83 6.74 10.73
C ALA A 33 0.59 6.20 10.53
N PHE A 34 0.77 5.26 9.59
CA PHE A 34 2.11 4.76 9.26
C PHE A 34 3.01 5.87 8.73
N LYS A 35 2.47 6.71 7.83
CA LYS A 35 3.20 7.80 7.20
C LYS A 35 3.69 8.86 8.17
N PHE A 36 2.91 9.17 9.20
CA PHE A 36 3.28 10.11 10.25
C PHE A 36 4.14 9.47 11.36
N GLY A 37 4.50 8.19 11.24
CA GLY A 37 5.33 7.50 12.24
C GLY A 37 4.57 7.15 13.52
N LEU A 38 3.22 7.19 13.50
CA LEU A 38 2.35 6.81 14.60
C LEU A 38 2.17 5.29 14.58
N TYR A 39 3.25 4.54 14.81
CA TYR A 39 3.28 3.10 14.53
C TYR A 39 2.30 2.27 15.37
N GLU A 40 2.12 2.58 16.65
CA GLU A 40 1.09 1.92 17.47
C GLU A 40 -0.32 2.10 16.90
N ASN A 41 -0.63 3.32 16.43
CA ASN A 41 -1.91 3.60 15.76
C ASN A 41 -1.99 2.85 14.43
N ALA A 42 -0.94 2.88 13.61
CA ALA A 42 -0.90 2.18 12.34
C ALA A 42 -1.20 0.68 12.47
N VAL A 43 -0.69 0.03 13.53
CA VAL A 43 -1.00 -1.38 13.84
C VAL A 43 -2.51 -1.56 14.06
N ARG A 44 -3.13 -0.70 14.88
CA ARG A 44 -4.56 -0.77 15.19
C ARG A 44 -5.44 -0.50 13.97
N GLU A 45 -5.15 0.59 13.24
CA GLU A 45 -5.90 0.98 12.04
C GLU A 45 -5.80 -0.09 10.95
N CYS A 46 -4.61 -0.69 10.74
CA CYS A 46 -4.48 -1.82 9.80
C CYS A 46 -5.33 -3.02 10.21
N ALA A 47 -5.30 -3.41 11.50
CA ALA A 47 -6.09 -4.53 12.00
C ALA A 47 -7.60 -4.29 11.82
N HIS A 48 -8.06 -3.07 12.11
CA HIS A 48 -9.45 -2.67 11.90
C HIS A 48 -9.83 -2.71 10.42
N ALA A 49 -9.04 -2.08 9.54
CA ALA A 49 -9.27 -2.08 8.11
C ALA A 49 -9.33 -3.51 7.54
N ILE A 50 -8.42 -4.41 7.94
CA ILE A 50 -8.42 -5.82 7.52
C ILE A 50 -9.73 -6.52 7.90
N SER A 51 -10.28 -6.23 9.09
CA SER A 51 -11.53 -6.83 9.58
C SER A 51 -12.77 -6.32 8.83
N LEU A 52 -12.72 -5.08 8.30
CA LEU A 52 -13.84 -4.43 7.61
C LEU A 52 -13.85 -4.70 6.10
N VAL A 53 -12.67 -4.89 5.49
CA VAL A 53 -12.56 -5.16 4.06
C VAL A 53 -13.22 -6.52 3.74
N PRO A 54 -14.19 -6.59 2.81
CA PRO A 54 -14.86 -7.85 2.48
C PRO A 54 -13.92 -8.79 1.71
N ASP A 55 -14.14 -10.10 1.83
CA ASP A 55 -13.33 -11.09 1.12
C ASP A 55 -13.63 -11.08 -0.39
N SER A 56 -12.58 -10.97 -1.19
CA SER A 56 -12.58 -11.17 -2.64
C SER A 56 -11.12 -11.35 -3.12
N PRO A 57 -10.87 -11.89 -4.32
CA PRO A 57 -9.51 -12.02 -4.85
C PRO A 57 -8.76 -10.67 -4.91
N THR A 58 -9.45 -9.61 -5.34
CA THR A 58 -8.90 -8.25 -5.34
C THR A 58 -8.59 -7.78 -3.92
N ASN A 59 -9.54 -7.95 -2.99
CA ASN A 59 -9.38 -7.49 -1.62
C ASN A 59 -8.36 -8.32 -0.83
N ALA A 60 -8.02 -9.53 -1.27
CA ALA A 60 -6.93 -10.31 -0.70
C ALA A 60 -5.60 -9.54 -0.82
N ALA A 61 -5.33 -8.92 -1.97
CA ALA A 61 -4.15 -8.06 -2.15
C ALA A 61 -4.19 -6.82 -1.24
N LEU A 62 -5.35 -6.17 -1.08
CA LEU A 62 -5.49 -5.05 -0.14
C LEU A 62 -5.25 -5.48 1.31
N LYS A 63 -5.85 -6.59 1.75
CA LYS A 63 -5.62 -7.16 3.08
C LYS A 63 -4.16 -7.54 3.29
N LYS A 64 -3.50 -8.08 2.27
CA LYS A 64 -2.06 -8.38 2.30
C LYS A 64 -1.24 -7.12 2.48
N ALA A 65 -1.56 -6.05 1.74
CA ALA A 65 -0.88 -4.76 1.88
C ALA A 65 -1.02 -4.21 3.30
N LEU A 66 -2.24 -4.22 3.86
CA LEU A 66 -2.49 -3.79 5.24
C LEU A 66 -1.70 -4.65 6.24
N ALA A 67 -1.62 -5.96 6.05
CA ALA A 67 -0.85 -6.85 6.91
C ALA A 67 0.67 -6.59 6.85
N ILE A 68 1.21 -6.30 5.65
CA ILE A 68 2.62 -5.92 5.48
C ILE A 68 2.91 -4.63 6.24
N VAL A 69 2.06 -3.60 6.11
CA VAL A 69 2.20 -2.33 6.83
C VAL A 69 2.04 -2.52 8.33
N GLN A 70 1.09 -3.35 8.77
CA GLN A 70 0.87 -3.70 10.17
C GLN A 70 2.13 -4.30 10.81
N ALA A 71 2.70 -5.34 10.20
CA ALA A 71 3.91 -6.00 10.71
C ALA A 71 5.10 -5.02 10.74
N ASN A 72 5.24 -4.22 9.68
CA ASN A 72 6.27 -3.18 9.59
C ASN A 72 6.11 -2.07 10.63
N ALA A 73 4.87 -1.73 11.01
CA ALA A 73 4.58 -0.79 12.08
C ALA A 73 4.91 -1.39 13.43
N GLU A 74 4.51 -2.65 13.67
CA GLU A 74 4.81 -3.38 14.90
C GLU A 74 6.32 -3.52 15.13
N ASP A 75 7.08 -3.84 14.08
CA ASP A 75 8.54 -3.92 14.16
C ASP A 75 9.16 -2.57 14.52
N ARG A 76 8.74 -1.48 13.86
CA ARG A 76 9.25 -0.13 14.17
C ARG A 76 8.87 0.33 15.58
N ASN A 77 7.64 0.03 16.03
CA ASN A 77 7.20 0.32 17.39
C ASN A 77 8.05 -0.43 18.44
N ASN A 78 8.50 -1.65 18.11
CA ASN A 78 9.35 -2.48 18.95
C ASN A 78 10.86 -2.29 18.69
N SER A 79 11.26 -1.26 17.93
CA SER A 79 12.67 -1.00 17.55
C SER A 79 13.38 -2.18 16.89
N LYS A 80 12.64 -3.03 16.16
CA LYS A 80 13.18 -4.08 15.32
C LYS A 80 13.49 -3.52 13.92
N VAL A 81 14.56 -4.02 13.32
CA VAL A 81 15.11 -3.49 12.05
C VAL A 81 15.01 -4.51 10.91
N THR A 82 14.60 -5.75 11.19
CA THR A 82 14.50 -6.81 10.18
C THR A 82 13.03 -7.04 9.81
N PRO A 83 12.64 -6.83 8.54
CA PRO A 83 11.26 -7.08 8.11
C PRO A 83 10.93 -8.58 8.11
N ASP A 84 9.70 -8.92 8.51
CA ASP A 84 9.16 -10.28 8.39
C ASP A 84 8.77 -10.60 6.94
N LEU A 85 9.65 -11.28 6.23
CA LEU A 85 9.44 -11.70 4.84
C LEU A 85 8.42 -12.83 4.68
N SER A 86 7.89 -13.40 5.76
CA SER A 86 6.81 -14.39 5.68
C SER A 86 5.48 -13.74 5.24
N ILE A 87 5.36 -12.42 5.40
CA ILE A 87 4.22 -11.63 4.97
C ILE A 87 4.60 -10.89 3.69
N ALA A 88 4.32 -11.49 2.54
CA ALA A 88 4.59 -10.94 1.22
C ALA A 88 3.43 -11.20 0.24
N PHE A 89 3.36 -10.41 -0.83
CA PHE A 89 2.43 -10.62 -1.94
C PHE A 89 2.73 -11.94 -2.67
N SER A 90 1.73 -12.81 -2.73
CA SER A 90 1.70 -14.04 -3.52
C SER A 90 1.62 -13.75 -5.02
N GLY A 91 1.88 -14.77 -5.85
CA GLY A 91 1.85 -14.63 -7.31
C GLY A 91 0.53 -14.10 -7.88
N GLU A 92 -0.60 -14.47 -7.28
CA GLU A 92 -1.93 -13.96 -7.66
C GLU A 92 -2.09 -12.48 -7.30
N GLU A 93 -1.58 -12.07 -6.13
CA GLU A 93 -1.69 -10.69 -5.65
C GLU A 93 -0.76 -9.72 -6.40
N ARG A 94 0.33 -10.24 -7.03
CA ARG A 94 1.28 -9.43 -7.82
C ARG A 94 0.64 -8.69 -8.99
N MET A 95 -0.54 -9.10 -9.48
CA MET A 95 -1.22 -8.35 -10.54
C MET A 95 -1.77 -6.99 -10.04
N PHE A 96 -1.95 -6.83 -8.74
CA PHE A 96 -2.49 -5.62 -8.12
C PHE A 96 -1.41 -4.65 -7.65
N VAL A 97 -0.16 -5.08 -7.49
CA VAL A 97 0.93 -4.20 -7.07
C VAL A 97 1.40 -3.29 -8.22
N PRO A 98 1.95 -2.11 -7.92
CA PRO A 98 2.54 -1.26 -8.95
C PRO A 98 3.89 -1.81 -9.43
N ILE A 99 4.77 -2.24 -8.52
CA ILE A 99 6.14 -2.64 -8.86
C ILE A 99 6.25 -4.16 -8.83
N ASN A 100 6.19 -4.79 -10.01
CA ASN A 100 6.34 -6.23 -10.18
C ASN A 100 7.64 -6.53 -10.93
N LEU A 101 8.72 -6.72 -10.17
CA LEU A 101 10.06 -6.97 -10.70
C LEU A 101 10.40 -8.47 -10.59
N PRO A 102 11.18 -9.02 -11.53
CA PRO A 102 11.73 -10.36 -11.37
C PRO A 102 12.78 -10.37 -10.25
N ALA A 103 12.94 -11.50 -9.56
CA ALA A 103 13.69 -11.61 -8.32
C ALA A 103 15.15 -11.11 -8.43
N GLU A 104 15.78 -11.33 -9.57
CA GLU A 104 17.16 -10.90 -9.86
C GLU A 104 17.35 -9.37 -9.93
N LYS A 105 16.26 -8.61 -10.05
CA LYS A 105 16.28 -7.13 -10.05
C LYS A 105 15.88 -6.53 -8.71
N ILE A 106 15.59 -7.36 -7.71
CA ILE A 106 15.16 -6.90 -6.38
C ILE A 106 16.39 -6.77 -5.49
N GLU A 107 16.74 -5.53 -5.14
CA GLU A 107 17.86 -5.26 -4.23
C GLU A 107 17.51 -5.59 -2.78
N ASP A 108 16.33 -5.16 -2.32
CA ASP A 108 15.78 -5.44 -0.99
C ASP A 108 14.31 -5.87 -1.11
N PRO A 109 14.00 -7.16 -0.96
CA PRO A 109 12.63 -7.66 -1.02
C PRO A 109 11.72 -7.05 0.04
N GLY A 110 12.21 -6.83 1.28
CA GLY A 110 11.37 -6.30 2.36
C GLY A 110 10.95 -4.87 2.11
N THR A 111 11.90 -4.04 1.63
CA THR A 111 11.60 -2.66 1.23
C THR A 111 10.62 -2.62 0.05
N LEU A 112 10.81 -3.46 -0.97
CA LEU A 112 9.89 -3.54 -2.11
C LEU A 112 8.47 -3.95 -1.71
N GLU A 113 8.32 -4.94 -0.83
CA GLU A 113 7.00 -5.37 -0.34
C GLU A 113 6.29 -4.23 0.41
N LEU A 114 7.00 -3.53 1.29
CA LEU A 114 6.46 -2.39 2.01
C LEU A 114 6.06 -1.24 1.05
N ASP A 115 6.91 -0.91 0.09
CA ASP A 115 6.63 0.16 -0.87
C ASP A 115 5.40 -0.16 -1.72
N ASN A 116 5.31 -1.39 -2.24
CA ASN A 116 4.13 -1.87 -2.96
C ASN A 116 2.87 -1.80 -2.09
N ALA A 117 2.97 -2.20 -0.82
CA ALA A 117 1.85 -2.16 0.11
C ALA A 117 1.37 -0.73 0.36
N LEU A 118 2.28 0.20 0.66
CA LEU A 118 1.96 1.61 0.88
C LEU A 118 1.33 2.26 -0.35
N ILE A 119 1.85 1.98 -1.54
CA ILE A 119 1.30 2.55 -2.78
C ILE A 119 -0.09 1.97 -3.07
N LEU A 120 -0.31 0.66 -2.87
CA LEU A 120 -1.63 0.05 -3.07
C LEU A 120 -2.66 0.62 -2.08
N ILE A 121 -2.32 0.70 -0.79
CA ILE A 121 -3.23 1.27 0.24
C ILE A 121 -3.55 2.72 -0.10
N TYR A 122 -2.54 3.53 -0.42
CA TYR A 122 -2.73 4.92 -0.85
C TYR A 122 -3.71 5.04 -2.01
N VAL A 123 -3.52 4.25 -3.07
CA VAL A 123 -4.37 4.31 -4.26
C VAL A 123 -5.79 3.86 -3.96
N VAL A 124 -5.96 2.79 -3.17
CA VAL A 124 -7.29 2.32 -2.79
C VAL A 124 -8.00 3.34 -1.89
N ALA A 125 -7.30 3.93 -0.92
CA ALA A 125 -7.82 5.00 -0.08
C ALA A 125 -8.26 6.20 -0.93
N LEU A 126 -7.42 6.65 -1.87
CA LEU A 126 -7.72 7.78 -2.75
C LEU A 126 -8.94 7.52 -3.66
N ILE A 127 -9.13 6.27 -4.10
CA ILE A 127 -10.28 5.90 -4.94
C ILE A 127 -11.58 5.85 -4.11
N THR A 128 -11.49 5.41 -2.86
CA THR A 128 -12.67 4.97 -2.09
C THR A 128 -13.07 5.91 -0.96
N SER A 129 -12.17 6.77 -0.46
CA SER A 129 -12.41 7.74 0.61
C SER A 129 -12.37 9.18 0.09
N PRO A 130 -13.49 9.71 -0.45
CA PRO A 130 -13.55 11.12 -0.88
C PRO A 130 -13.39 12.09 0.31
N ASP A 131 -13.77 11.67 1.51
CA ASP A 131 -13.68 12.50 2.72
C ASP A 131 -12.21 12.74 3.15
N ASP A 132 -11.30 11.84 2.76
CA ASP A 132 -9.85 11.93 3.05
C ASP A 132 -9.02 12.39 1.82
N GLU A 133 -9.67 12.73 0.68
CA GLU A 133 -9.00 12.99 -0.60
C GLU A 133 -7.94 14.10 -0.50
N GLU A 134 -8.26 15.22 0.17
CA GLU A 134 -7.34 16.35 0.32
C GLU A 134 -6.05 15.94 1.06
N MET A 135 -6.18 15.22 2.17
CA MET A 135 -5.04 14.73 2.96
C MET A 135 -4.22 13.69 2.20
N LEU A 136 -4.87 12.84 1.40
CA LEU A 136 -4.19 11.86 0.57
C LEU A 136 -3.41 12.56 -0.56
N GLU A 137 -4.00 13.52 -1.26
CA GLU A 137 -3.33 14.25 -2.35
C GLU A 137 -2.03 14.95 -1.91
N GLU A 138 -1.93 15.41 -0.65
CA GLU A 138 -0.67 15.93 -0.10
C GLU A 138 0.49 14.93 -0.17
N HIS A 139 0.18 13.64 -0.14
CA HIS A 139 1.15 12.54 -0.18
C HIS A 139 1.46 12.06 -1.61
N ARG A 140 0.75 12.55 -2.64
CA ARG A 140 0.96 12.12 -4.03
C ARG A 140 2.42 12.25 -4.48
N ARG A 141 3.08 13.37 -4.14
CA ARG A 141 4.51 13.60 -4.48
C ARG A 141 5.45 12.54 -3.90
N MET A 142 5.16 12.06 -2.69
CA MET A 142 5.94 11.00 -2.06
C MET A 142 5.74 9.67 -2.78
N ILE A 143 4.50 9.32 -3.14
CA ILE A 143 4.18 8.10 -3.89
C ILE A 143 4.90 8.10 -5.24
N VAL A 144 4.91 9.23 -5.93
CA VAL A 144 5.65 9.43 -7.18
C VAL A 144 7.16 9.25 -6.97
N ARG A 145 7.71 9.72 -5.85
CA ARG A 145 9.12 9.53 -5.49
C ARG A 145 9.44 8.05 -5.26
N MET A 146 8.66 7.34 -4.44
CA MET A 146 8.85 5.89 -4.22
C MET A 146 8.86 5.13 -5.53
N LEU A 147 7.88 5.39 -6.42
CA LEU A 147 7.85 4.80 -7.76
C LEU A 147 9.08 5.15 -8.62
N SER A 148 9.65 6.34 -8.42
CA SER A 148 10.82 6.80 -9.17
C SER A 148 12.09 6.06 -8.80
N ASP A 149 12.21 5.60 -7.55
CA ASP A 149 13.35 4.82 -7.08
C ASP A 149 13.48 3.48 -7.84
N TYR A 150 12.35 2.93 -8.33
CA TYR A 150 12.31 1.70 -9.13
C TYR A 150 12.28 1.92 -10.65
N LYS A 151 12.29 3.17 -11.12
CA LYS A 151 12.09 3.52 -12.54
C LYS A 151 13.03 2.74 -13.47
N LYS A 152 14.32 2.68 -13.13
CA LYS A 152 15.36 1.97 -13.89
C LYS A 152 15.12 0.45 -13.90
N ALA A 153 14.80 -0.14 -12.75
CA ALA A 153 14.55 -1.58 -12.63
C ALA A 153 13.32 -2.03 -13.43
N MET A 154 12.31 -1.15 -13.51
CA MET A 154 11.11 -1.32 -14.33
C MET A 154 11.35 -1.09 -15.84
N GLY A 155 12.57 -0.72 -16.25
CA GLY A 155 12.91 -0.49 -17.66
C GLY A 155 12.30 0.78 -18.25
N MET A 156 12.04 1.79 -17.42
CA MET A 156 11.50 3.08 -17.85
C MET A 156 12.63 4.12 -17.91
N GLU A 157 12.77 4.82 -19.04
CA GLU A 157 13.78 5.88 -19.24
C GLU A 157 13.33 7.27 -18.81
#